data_AF-H2ZB36-F1
#
_entry.id   AF-H2ZB36-F1
#
_cell.length_a   1.000
_cell.length_b   1.000
_cell.length_c   1.000
_cell.angle_alpha   90.00
_cell.angle_beta   90.00
_cell.angle_gamma   90.00
#
_symmetry.space_group_name_H-M   'P 1'
#
loop_
_entity.id
_entity.type
_entity.pdbx_description
1 polymer ?
#
loop_
_entity_poly.entity_id
_entity_poly.type
_entity_poly.pdbx_seq_one_letter_code
_entity_poly.pdbx_strand_id
1 'polypeptide(L)' 'IKPGTASHERFHFPSKGIKKVNSYGFGDHYVHVRINSPKLLTERQKELLLEFAQEESNVNGTVDGVHTIEKKALKE' A
#
# COMPACT_ATOMS: atom_id res chain seq x y z
N ILE A 1 12.31 -2.87 -2.65
CA ILE A 1 10.88 -3.20 -2.89
C ILE A 1 10.48 -2.45 -4.15
N LYS A 2 9.84 -3.09 -5.13
CA LYS A 2 9.50 -2.42 -6.40
C LYS A 2 8.32 -1.43 -6.17
N PRO A 3 8.27 -0.28 -6.85
CA PRO A 3 7.10 0.59 -6.82
C PRO A 3 5.84 -0.20 -7.19
N GLY A 4 4.73 0.02 -6.47
CA GLY A 4 3.47 -0.69 -6.70
C GLY A 4 3.39 -2.12 -6.13
N THR A 5 4.36 -2.55 -5.31
CA THR A 5 4.27 -3.83 -4.58
C THR A 5 3.00 -3.85 -3.74
N ALA A 6 2.15 -4.86 -3.94
CA ALA A 6 0.89 -4.97 -3.22
C ALA A 6 1.08 -5.59 -1.82
N SER A 7 0.10 -5.38 -0.93
CA SER A 7 0.05 -6.11 0.33
C SER A 7 -0.08 -7.62 0.07
N HIS A 8 0.60 -8.44 0.88
CA HIS A 8 0.69 -9.90 0.78
C HIS A 8 1.52 -10.45 -0.39
N GLU A 9 2.18 -9.58 -1.17
CA GLU A 9 3.15 -10.02 -2.16
C GLU A 9 4.31 -10.78 -1.49
N ARG A 10 4.80 -11.82 -2.17
CA ARG A 10 5.82 -12.73 -1.66
C ARG A 10 7.15 -12.48 -2.37
N PHE A 11 8.17 -12.11 -1.60
CA PHE A 11 9.54 -12.09 -2.09
C PHE A 11 10.24 -13.41 -1.77
N HIS A 12 10.86 -13.98 -2.80
CA HIS A 12 11.63 -15.21 -2.71
C HIS A 12 13.13 -14.89 -2.65
N PHE A 13 13.79 -15.33 -1.58
CA PHE A 13 15.23 -15.25 -1.43
C PHE A 13 15.82 -16.66 -1.45
N PRO A 14 16.43 -17.07 -2.59
CA PRO A 14 16.95 -18.42 -2.72
C PRO A 14 18.13 -18.63 -1.78
N SER A 15 18.20 -19.81 -1.16
CA SER A 15 19.30 -20.22 -0.27
C SER A 15 19.55 -19.30 0.95
N LYS A 16 18.57 -18.47 1.32
CA LYS A 16 18.60 -17.60 2.52
C LYS A 16 17.73 -18.10 3.67
N GLY A 17 17.17 -19.30 3.54
CA GLY A 17 16.39 -19.98 4.55
C GLY A 17 17.25 -20.81 5.51
N ILE A 18 16.60 -21.75 6.19
CA ILE A 18 17.21 -22.57 7.23
C ILE A 18 18.25 -23.52 6.62
N LYS A 19 19.42 -23.64 7.26
CA LYS A 19 20.46 -24.59 6.88
C LYS A 19 19.95 -26.02 7.10
N LYS A 20 20.15 -26.90 6.13
CA LYS A 20 19.79 -28.32 6.27
C LYS A 20 20.71 -28.99 7.29
N VAL A 21 20.13 -29.77 8.20
CA VAL A 21 20.87 -30.40 9.31
C VAL A 21 21.72 -31.58 8.82
N ASN A 22 21.18 -32.38 7.89
CA ASN A 22 21.79 -33.62 7.42
C ASN A 22 22.30 -33.55 5.96
N SER A 23 22.36 -32.37 5.35
CA SER A 23 22.83 -32.21 3.97
C SER A 23 23.48 -30.85 3.74
N TYR A 24 24.27 -30.74 2.67
CA TYR A 24 24.79 -29.46 2.23
C TYR A 24 23.66 -28.56 1.70
N GLY A 25 23.78 -27.25 1.95
CA GLY A 25 22.86 -26.23 1.42
C GLY A 25 21.89 -25.62 2.42
N PHE A 26 21.18 -24.61 1.93
CA PHE A 26 20.21 -23.81 2.66
C PHE A 26 18.84 -23.92 1.99
N GLY A 27 17.77 -23.81 2.78
CA GLY A 27 16.42 -23.61 2.24
C GLY A 27 16.24 -22.20 1.69
N ASP A 28 15.03 -21.89 1.26
CA ASP A 28 14.66 -20.56 0.76
C ASP A 28 13.90 -19.76 1.82
N HIS A 29 13.99 -18.44 1.72
CA HIS A 29 13.26 -17.54 2.60
C HIS A 29 12.16 -16.84 1.81
N TYR A 30 10.92 -17.01 2.25
CA TYR A 30 9.76 -16.29 1.74
C TYR A 30 9.40 -15.15 2.68
N VAL A 31 9.46 -13.92 2.17
CA VAL A 31 9.06 -12.73 2.92
C VAL A 31 7.69 -12.28 2.42
N HIS A 32 6.72 -12.18 3.34
CA HIS A 32 5.39 -11.64 3.06
C HIS A 32 5.36 -10.16 3.41
N VAL A 33 5.13 -9.32 2.39
CA VAL A 33 4.99 -7.88 2.61
C VAL A 33 3.63 -7.59 3.23
N ARG A 34 3.59 -6.80 4.30
CA ARG A 34 2.33 -6.29 4.88
C ARG A 34 2.39 -4.77 4.92
N ILE A 35 1.48 -4.13 4.19
CA ILE A 35 1.31 -2.68 4.22
C ILE A 35 0.36 -2.36 5.37
N ASN A 36 0.85 -1.64 6.39
CA ASN A 36 0.06 -1.24 7.54
C ASN A 36 -0.39 0.21 7.36
N SER A 37 -1.70 0.44 7.33
CA SER A 37 -2.25 1.80 7.35
C SER A 37 -2.16 2.39 8.76
N PRO A 38 -1.67 3.64 8.91
CA PRO A 38 -1.61 4.32 10.21
C PRO A 38 -3.03 4.57 10.77
N LYS A 39 -3.21 4.35 12.08
CA LYS A 39 -4.49 4.57 12.77
C LYS A 39 -4.67 6.00 13.28
N LEU A 40 -3.56 6.66 13.63
CA LEU A 40 -3.55 8.03 14.14
C LEU A 40 -2.76 8.87 13.15
N LEU A 41 -3.35 9.98 12.73
CA LEU A 41 -2.79 10.89 11.74
C LEU A 41 -2.68 12.28 12.33
N THR A 42 -1.53 12.91 12.11
CA THR A 42 -1.35 14.35 12.33
C THR A 42 -2.12 15.14 11.27
N GLU A 43 -2.42 16.41 11.54
CA GLU A 43 -3.20 17.28 10.63
C GLU A 43 -2.60 17.32 9.21
N ARG A 44 -1.29 17.58 9.11
CA ARG A 44 -0.55 17.57 7.84
C ARG A 44 -0.62 16.23 7.09
N GLN A 45 -0.60 15.10 7.80
CA GLN A 45 -0.72 13.78 7.15
C GLN A 45 -2.12 13.55 6.59
N LYS A 46 -3.16 14.10 7.23
CA LYS A 46 -4.52 14.03 6.72
C LYS A 46 -4.66 14.86 5.44
N GLU A 47 -4.13 16.08 5.42
CA GLU A 47 -4.15 16.96 4.23
C GLU A 47 -3.55 16.26 3.02
N LEU A 48 -2.35 15.68 3.15
CA LEU A 48 -1.68 14.95 2.06
C LEU A 48 -2.48 13.74 1.56
N LEU A 49 -3.15 13.02 2.46
CA LEU A 49 -4.00 11.90 2.07
C LEU A 49 -5.27 12.36 1.33
N LEU A 50 -5.80 13.53 1.68
CA LEU A 50 -6.94 14.13 0.98
C LEU A 50 -6.55 14.61 -0.42
N GLU A 51 -5.42 15.31 -0.55
CA GLU A 51 -4.87 15.73 -1.86
C GLU A 51 -4.65 14.50 -2.76
N PHE A 52 -4.02 13.45 -2.21
CA PHE A 52 -3.82 12.19 -2.94
C PHE A 52 -5.14 11.55 -3.40
N ALA A 53 -6.15 11.53 -2.53
CA ALA A 53 -7.47 10.97 -2.86
C ALA A 53 -8.22 11.77 -3.93
N GLN A 54 -7.97 13.08 -4.05
CA GLN A 54 -8.57 13.91 -5.11
C GLN A 54 -7.96 13.63 -6.49
N GLU A 55 -6.64 13.37 -6.53
CA GLU A 55 -5.93 13.04 -7.77
C GLU A 55 -6.23 11.61 -8.26
N GLU A 56 -6.56 10.69 -7.35
CA GLU A 56 -6.80 9.29 -7.68
C GLU A 56 -8.15 9.08 -8.39
N SER A 57 -8.12 9.01 -9.72
CA SER A 57 -9.33 8.91 -10.56
C SER A 57 -9.95 7.52 -10.66
N ASN A 58 -9.30 6.49 -10.09
CA ASN A 58 -9.60 5.07 -10.38
C ASN A 58 -10.27 4.32 -9.21
N VAL A 59 -10.71 5.04 -8.18
CA VAL A 59 -11.35 4.46 -7.00
C VAL A 59 -12.74 5.09 -6.82
N ASN A 60 -13.81 4.29 -6.95
CA ASN A 60 -15.16 4.68 -6.54
C ASN A 60 -15.28 4.59 -5.01
N GLY A 61 -14.66 5.54 -4.30
CA GLY A 61 -14.77 5.69 -2.86
C GLY A 61 -15.47 7.01 -2.50
N THR A 62 -16.30 6.99 -1.47
CA THR A 62 -16.77 8.23 -0.84
C THR A 62 -15.65 8.72 0.06
N VAL A 63 -14.97 9.80 -0.34
CA VAL A 63 -14.05 10.52 0.55
C VAL A 63 -14.95 11.22 1.57
N ASP A 64 -15.04 10.70 2.79
CA ASP A 64 -15.90 11.25 3.86
C ASP A 64 -15.79 12.78 3.91
N GLY A 65 -16.84 13.47 3.46
CA GLY A 65 -17.05 14.90 3.66
C GLY A 65 -16.33 15.91 2.76
N VAL A 66 -15.51 15.51 1.76
CA VAL A 66 -14.66 16.48 1.02
C VAL A 66 -15.16 16.82 -0.40
N HIS A 67 -16.25 16.19 -0.86
CA HIS A 67 -16.94 16.63 -2.07
C HIS A 67 -18.21 17.40 -1.75
N THR A 68 -18.06 18.70 -1.50
CA THR A 68 -19.05 19.68 -1.95
C THR A 68 -18.27 20.75 -2.70
N ILE A 69 -18.82 21.25 -3.81
CA ILE A 69 -18.26 22.32 -4.65
C ILE A 69 -17.11 21.76 -5.53
N GLU A 70 -17.34 21.13 -6.68
CA GLU A 70 -17.06 21.82 -7.96
C GLU A 70 -17.75 21.17 -9.17
N LYS A 71 -18.23 19.91 -9.07
CA LYS A 71 -18.91 19.25 -10.21
C LYS A 71 -20.33 19.76 -10.51
N LYS A 72 -20.86 20.70 -9.72
CA LYS A 72 -22.17 21.32 -9.96
C LYS A 72 -22.11 22.58 -10.84
N ALA A 73 -20.92 23.10 -11.15
CA ALA A 73 -20.75 24.33 -11.95
C ALA A 73 -20.58 24.09 -13.47
N LEU A 74 -20.65 22.84 -13.95
CA LEU A 74 -20.41 22.50 -15.36
C LEU A 74 -21.58 21.75 -16.03
N LYS A 75 -22.78 21.90 -15.47
CA LYS A 75 -24.04 21.50 -16.13
C LYS A 75 -25.08 22.61 -15.92
N GLU A 76 -24.94 23.68 -16.68
CA GLU A 76 -26.05 24.50 -17.16
C GLU A 76 -26.24 24.23 -18.65
#